data_AF-A0A7J5BB92-F1
#
_entry.id   AF-A0A7J5BB92-F1
#
_cell.length_a   1.000
_cell.length_b   1.000
_cell.length_c   1.000
_cell.angle_alpha   90.00
_cell.angle_beta   90.00
_cell.angle_gamma   90.00
#
_symmetry.space_group_name_H-M   'P 1'
#
loop_
_entity.id
_entity.type
_entity.pdbx_description
1 polymer ?
#
loop_
_entity_poly.entity_id
_entity_poly.type
_entity_poly.pdbx_seq_one_letter_code
_entity_poly.pdbx_strand_id
1 'polypeptide(L)'
;MRPAEIEDIRGISKLEREAFPADAWNEATIRSEVESEHTGYWTLTDGERIFGYVGVLAGQGSGEADVQTIVVDPQVRRDSWGTRLLQTALEWAKERGAKLVFLEVRESNVGARAMYERLSFEAIGRREGYYAGSGEAAILMRGQIDRVLTTAAAKLLPPFPLEPLVLGIETSCDETGVGIVRGTTLLANAVASSMDEQAKYGGVVPEVAARAHVDSMVPVLREALDTAGVALEDLDAIAVTAGPGLAGALMVGVGAAKALAIAADKPLYGVNHLVGHVSADLLREDGEPIEFPAISLLVSGGHTSLLRSESLTGASELIGETIDDAAGEAFDKVARVLGLPYPGGPSIDRVAADGDPKAFRFPRGLTHPKDQAKHRFDFSFSGLKTSVARQVEKFEDAGEPVPVADIAASFREAVADVLLTKAIDACKEFDTPRLLLGGGVAANARVRELAAERCAAERISLHIPPLKLCTDNGAMIAALGAQLVMSGREPSTLEIGADSTLPMTTAQVDEAFEESATSVAS
;
A
#
# COMPACT_ATOMS: atom_id res chain seq x y z
N MET A 1 1.70 22.92 -3.39
CA MET A 1 1.09 23.92 -2.49
C MET A 1 1.48 25.30 -2.99
N ARG A 2 0.53 26.24 -3.07
CA ARG A 2 0.78 27.61 -3.54
C ARG A 2 -0.12 28.61 -2.80
N PRO A 3 0.19 29.92 -2.81
CA PRO A 3 -0.74 30.93 -2.33
C PRO A 3 -2.11 30.78 -3.00
N ALA A 4 -3.18 30.99 -2.24
CA ALA A 4 -4.54 30.95 -2.73
C ALA A 4 -4.80 32.15 -3.65
N GLU A 5 -5.45 31.89 -4.78
CA GLU A 5 -5.86 32.90 -5.74
C GLU A 5 -7.38 33.01 -5.79
N ILE A 6 -7.89 34.07 -6.43
CA ILE A 6 -9.34 34.31 -6.58
C ILE A 6 -10.05 33.12 -7.24
N GLU A 7 -9.36 32.42 -8.15
CA GLU A 7 -9.88 31.26 -8.87
C GLU A 7 -10.10 30.05 -7.95
N ASP A 8 -9.35 29.96 -6.84
CA ASP A 8 -9.42 28.85 -5.90
C ASP A 8 -10.61 28.94 -4.95
N ILE A 9 -11.24 30.12 -4.82
CA ILE A 9 -12.29 30.40 -3.82
C ILE A 9 -13.44 29.39 -3.91
N ARG A 10 -13.81 28.96 -5.12
CA ARG A 10 -14.85 27.94 -5.31
C ARG A 10 -14.42 26.57 -4.78
N GLY A 11 -13.18 26.17 -5.04
CA GLY A 11 -12.60 24.91 -4.57
C GLY A 11 -12.47 24.90 -3.05
N ILE A 12 -11.93 25.98 -2.48
CA ILE A 12 -11.83 26.19 -1.03
C ILE A 12 -13.21 26.15 -0.37
N SER A 13 -14.18 26.87 -0.92
CA SER A 13 -15.53 26.94 -0.34
C SER A 13 -16.28 25.61 -0.41
N LYS A 14 -16.03 24.80 -1.44
CA LYS A 14 -16.55 23.42 -1.49
C LYS A 14 -15.97 22.59 -0.34
N LEU A 15 -14.65 22.60 -0.18
CA LEU A 15 -13.96 21.82 0.85
C LEU A 15 -14.31 22.30 2.28
N GLU A 16 -14.46 23.62 2.48
CA GLU A 16 -14.92 24.24 3.73
C GLU A 16 -16.32 23.73 4.12
N ARG A 17 -17.27 23.68 3.18
CA ARG A 17 -18.63 23.17 3.43
C ARG A 17 -18.65 21.69 3.78
N GLU A 18 -17.80 20.90 3.14
CA GLU A 18 -17.68 19.47 3.42
C GLU A 18 -17.05 19.23 4.80
N ALA A 19 -16.05 20.02 5.19
CA ALA A 19 -15.37 19.91 6.47
C ALA A 19 -16.19 20.47 7.66
N PHE A 20 -16.97 21.53 7.43
CA PHE A 20 -17.73 22.24 8.47
C PHE A 20 -19.20 22.46 8.09
N PRO A 21 -20.03 21.41 7.95
CA PRO A 21 -21.40 21.55 7.43
C PRO A 21 -22.29 22.55 8.18
N ALA A 22 -22.05 22.78 9.47
CA ALA A 22 -22.83 23.67 10.33
C ALA A 22 -22.21 25.06 10.55
N ASP A 23 -20.92 25.24 10.26
CA ASP A 23 -20.15 26.45 10.64
C ASP A 23 -19.30 27.00 9.46
N ALA A 24 -19.43 26.44 8.27
CA ALA A 24 -18.64 26.80 7.09
C ALA A 24 -18.77 28.26 6.71
N TRP A 25 -17.63 28.87 6.37
CA TRP A 25 -17.62 30.20 5.79
C TRP A 25 -18.21 30.21 4.38
N ASN A 26 -18.90 31.29 4.05
CA ASN A 26 -19.42 31.50 2.69
C ASN A 26 -18.30 32.01 1.76
N GLU A 27 -18.52 31.93 0.44
CA GLU A 27 -17.53 32.36 -0.56
C GLU A 27 -17.12 33.83 -0.43
N ALA A 28 -18.01 34.71 0.05
CA ALA A 28 -17.69 36.13 0.22
C ALA A 28 -16.74 36.36 1.40
N THR A 29 -16.93 35.64 2.51
CA THR A 29 -16.00 35.64 3.65
C THR A 29 -14.65 35.08 3.25
N ILE A 30 -14.60 33.93 2.57
CA ILE A 30 -13.33 33.35 2.10
C ILE A 30 -12.63 34.33 1.15
N ARG A 31 -13.37 34.96 0.22
CA ARG A 31 -12.82 35.98 -0.67
C ARG A 31 -12.18 37.13 0.10
N SER A 32 -12.87 37.71 1.08
CA SER A 32 -12.35 38.86 1.83
C SER A 32 -11.08 38.51 2.60
N GLU A 33 -10.97 37.29 3.09
CA GLU A 33 -9.78 36.83 3.81
C GLU A 33 -8.62 36.53 2.84
N VAL A 34 -8.88 35.98 1.66
CA VAL A 34 -7.85 35.77 0.62
C VAL A 34 -7.33 37.10 0.06
N GLU A 35 -8.19 38.11 -0.07
CA GLU A 35 -7.84 39.44 -0.61
C GLU A 35 -7.22 40.38 0.45
N SER A 36 -7.27 40.02 1.74
CA SER A 36 -6.81 40.89 2.84
C SER A 36 -5.28 40.89 3.00
N GLU A 37 -4.68 42.06 3.21
CA GLU A 37 -3.23 42.22 3.43
C GLU A 37 -2.77 41.74 4.83
N HIS A 38 -3.70 41.44 5.72
CA HIS A 38 -3.43 40.99 7.09
C HIS A 38 -3.47 39.47 7.23
N THR A 39 -3.89 38.77 6.19
CA THR A 39 -4.11 37.33 6.17
C THR A 39 -3.30 36.68 5.08
N GLY A 40 -2.94 35.42 5.32
CA GLY A 40 -2.23 34.57 4.37
C GLY A 40 -3.03 33.30 4.16
N TYR A 41 -3.27 32.95 2.89
CA TYR A 41 -3.99 31.73 2.51
C TYR A 41 -3.17 30.93 1.50
N TRP A 42 -3.10 29.62 1.71
CA TRP A 42 -2.44 28.67 0.80
C TRP A 42 -3.32 27.47 0.53
N THR A 43 -3.17 26.91 -0.67
CA THR A 43 -3.90 25.73 -1.12
C THR A 43 -2.96 24.58 -1.47
N LEU A 44 -3.40 23.36 -1.16
CA LEU A 44 -2.87 22.11 -1.69
C LEU A 44 -3.70 21.74 -2.93
N THR A 45 -3.04 21.62 -4.08
CA THR A 45 -3.69 21.39 -5.37
C THR A 45 -2.77 20.65 -6.33
N ASP A 46 -3.37 19.86 -7.24
CA ASP A 46 -2.73 19.24 -8.41
C ASP A 46 -2.85 20.12 -9.68
N GLY A 47 -3.47 21.30 -9.57
CA GLY A 47 -3.78 22.21 -10.68
C GLY A 47 -5.23 22.16 -11.15
N GLU A 48 -5.96 21.06 -10.89
CA GLU A 48 -7.37 20.90 -11.27
C GLU A 48 -8.30 20.92 -10.05
N ARG A 49 -7.87 20.34 -8.93
CA ARG A 49 -8.64 20.23 -7.68
C ARG A 49 -7.87 20.77 -6.48
N ILE A 50 -8.60 21.30 -5.50
CA ILE A 50 -8.08 21.68 -4.19
C ILE A 50 -8.30 20.51 -3.22
N PHE A 51 -7.22 20.01 -2.62
CA PHE A 51 -7.22 18.93 -1.62
C PHE A 51 -6.98 19.43 -0.19
N GLY A 52 -6.70 20.70 -0.01
CA GLY A 52 -6.52 21.30 1.31
C GLY A 52 -6.23 22.78 1.23
N TYR A 53 -6.42 23.48 2.33
CA TYR A 53 -6.04 24.88 2.48
C TYR A 53 -5.81 25.23 3.95
N VAL A 54 -5.15 26.36 4.16
CA VAL A 54 -4.93 26.96 5.47
C VAL A 54 -5.06 28.47 5.36
N GLY A 55 -5.64 29.09 6.37
CA GLY A 55 -5.75 30.52 6.55
C GLY A 55 -5.13 30.95 7.87
N VAL A 56 -4.29 31.98 7.84
CA VAL A 56 -3.67 32.57 9.03
C VAL A 56 -3.80 34.08 9.01
N LEU A 57 -4.18 34.66 10.13
CA LEU A 57 -4.17 36.10 10.38
C LEU A 57 -2.85 36.47 11.06
N ALA A 58 -2.08 37.37 10.46
CA ALA A 58 -0.90 37.97 11.08
C ALA A 58 -0.77 39.43 10.66
N GLY A 59 -1.23 40.34 11.52
CA GLY A 59 -1.00 41.78 11.34
C GLY A 59 0.50 42.10 11.37
N GLN A 60 0.96 43.02 10.52
CA GLN A 60 2.38 43.38 10.49
C GLN A 60 2.80 43.97 11.85
N GLY A 61 3.77 43.32 12.52
CA GLY A 61 4.26 43.76 13.83
C GLY A 61 3.35 43.46 15.03
N SER A 62 2.31 42.64 14.88
CA SER A 62 1.43 42.22 16.00
C SER A 62 2.15 41.41 17.07
N GLY A 63 3.24 40.72 16.71
CA GLY A 63 3.91 39.74 17.58
C GLY A 63 3.15 38.41 17.73
N GLU A 64 1.92 38.33 17.21
CA GLU A 64 1.00 37.21 17.36
C GLU A 64 0.29 36.91 16.03
N ALA A 65 0.03 35.63 15.78
CA ALA A 65 -0.75 35.15 14.65
C ALA A 65 -1.89 34.24 15.11
N ASP A 66 -2.90 34.08 14.27
CA ASP A 66 -4.07 33.25 14.54
C ASP A 66 -4.37 32.36 13.35
N VAL A 67 -4.36 31.03 13.53
CA VAL A 67 -4.76 30.10 12.48
C VAL A 67 -6.28 30.06 12.44
N GLN A 68 -6.84 30.74 11.45
CA GLN A 68 -8.27 30.90 11.30
C GLN A 68 -8.96 29.60 10.85
N THR A 69 -8.31 28.86 9.95
CA THR A 69 -8.86 27.64 9.38
C THR A 69 -7.75 26.77 8.80
N ILE A 70 -7.93 25.46 8.88
CA ILE A 70 -7.09 24.49 8.18
C ILE A 70 -7.92 23.25 7.86
N VAL A 71 -7.91 22.87 6.59
CA VAL A 71 -8.67 21.72 6.09
C VAL A 71 -7.81 20.92 5.14
N VAL A 72 -7.88 19.60 5.30
CA VAL A 72 -7.31 18.61 4.39
C VAL A 72 -8.43 17.65 4.01
N ASP A 73 -8.57 17.40 2.72
CA ASP A 73 -9.51 16.45 2.14
C ASP A 73 -9.28 15.05 2.75
N PRO A 74 -10.34 14.36 3.24
CA PRO A 74 -10.22 13.02 3.81
C PRO A 74 -9.40 12.03 2.99
N GLN A 75 -9.42 12.13 1.65
CA GLN A 75 -8.72 11.22 0.74
C GLN A 75 -7.19 11.31 0.84
N VAL A 76 -6.65 12.45 1.30
CA VAL A 76 -5.22 12.69 1.47
C VAL A 76 -4.85 12.99 2.92
N ARG A 77 -5.74 12.69 3.87
CA ARG A 77 -5.43 12.84 5.30
C ARG A 77 -4.43 11.80 5.74
N ARG A 78 -3.70 12.15 6.81
CA ARG A 78 -2.62 11.34 7.41
C ARG A 78 -1.33 11.28 6.60
N ASP A 79 -1.22 12.10 5.56
CA ASP A 79 -0.01 12.24 4.76
C ASP A 79 0.85 13.46 5.09
N SER A 80 0.82 13.87 6.37
CA SER A 80 1.51 15.08 6.87
C SER A 80 1.14 16.41 6.18
N TRP A 81 0.17 16.43 5.25
CA TRP A 81 -0.28 17.63 4.55
C TRP A 81 -0.81 18.73 5.47
N GLY A 82 -1.50 18.36 6.56
CA GLY A 82 -1.92 19.33 7.58
C GLY A 82 -0.72 20.02 8.23
N THR A 83 0.34 19.27 8.53
CA THR A 83 1.58 19.83 9.10
C THR A 83 2.29 20.73 8.09
N ARG A 84 2.35 20.34 6.81
CA ARG A 84 2.96 21.15 5.73
C ARG A 84 2.21 22.48 5.52
N LEU A 85 0.88 22.42 5.46
CA LEU A 85 0.03 23.62 5.36
C LEU A 85 0.29 24.55 6.55
N LEU A 86 0.25 24.02 7.78
CA LEU A 86 0.50 24.80 8.98
C LEU A 86 1.92 25.41 8.96
N GLN A 87 2.95 24.66 8.59
CA GLN A 87 4.32 25.16 8.49
C GLN A 87 4.38 26.39 7.58
N THR A 88 3.83 26.29 6.37
CA THR A 88 3.85 27.40 5.40
C THR A 88 3.12 28.64 5.90
N ALA A 89 1.96 28.47 6.55
CA ALA A 89 1.25 29.58 7.17
C ALA A 89 2.09 30.26 8.28
N LEU A 90 2.79 29.47 9.10
CA LEU A 90 3.59 29.99 10.20
C LEU A 90 4.91 30.61 9.75
N GLU A 91 5.52 30.14 8.67
CA GLU A 91 6.68 30.77 8.04
C GLU A 91 6.33 32.19 7.58
N TRP A 92 5.19 32.35 6.89
CA TRP A 92 4.71 33.66 6.49
C TRP A 92 4.37 34.56 7.68
N ALA A 93 3.71 34.02 8.72
CA ALA A 93 3.43 34.78 9.93
C ALA A 93 4.72 35.25 10.64
N LYS A 94 5.75 34.40 10.65
CA LYS A 94 7.08 34.71 11.21
C LYS A 94 7.76 35.85 10.44
N GLU A 95 7.72 35.85 9.12
CA GLU A 95 8.25 36.93 8.27
C GLU A 95 7.61 38.29 8.60
N ARG A 96 6.37 38.27 9.09
CA ARG A 96 5.62 39.46 9.50
C ARG A 96 5.82 39.87 10.96
N GLY A 97 6.71 39.17 11.66
CA GLY A 97 7.12 39.46 13.02
C GLY A 97 6.31 38.75 14.10
N ALA A 98 5.43 37.80 13.75
CA ALA A 98 4.74 36.99 14.75
C ALA A 98 5.73 36.06 15.46
N LYS A 99 5.58 35.93 16.78
CA LYS A 99 6.36 35.02 17.64
C LYS A 99 5.47 33.94 18.26
N LEU A 100 4.22 34.29 18.52
CA LEU A 100 3.19 33.39 19.02
C LEU A 100 2.16 33.12 17.94
N VAL A 101 1.60 31.92 17.98
CA VAL A 101 0.45 31.54 17.17
C VAL A 101 -0.62 30.95 18.06
N PHE A 102 -1.87 31.36 17.84
CA PHE A 102 -3.07 30.82 18.46
C PHE A 102 -3.91 30.06 17.44
N LEU A 103 -4.71 29.13 17.94
CA LEU A 103 -5.73 28.46 17.15
C LEU A 103 -6.86 27.95 18.05
N GLU A 104 -8.05 27.85 17.48
CA GLU A 104 -9.17 27.14 18.06
C GLU A 104 -9.42 25.82 17.34
N VAL A 105 -9.58 24.75 18.11
CA VAL A 105 -9.91 23.42 17.58
C VAL A 105 -11.11 22.83 18.31
N ARG A 106 -12.00 22.16 17.57
CA ARG A 106 -13.15 21.44 18.14
C ARG A 106 -12.70 20.44 19.20
N GLU A 107 -13.39 20.42 20.33
CA GLU A 107 -13.10 19.49 21.43
C GLU A 107 -13.16 18.02 20.98
N SER A 108 -14.10 17.70 20.08
CA SER A 108 -14.28 16.35 19.49
C SER A 108 -13.22 15.98 18.44
N ASN A 109 -12.45 16.93 17.92
CA ASN A 109 -11.45 16.66 16.89
C ASN A 109 -10.12 16.19 17.51
N VAL A 110 -10.14 14.97 18.05
CA VAL A 110 -9.00 14.33 18.73
C VAL A 110 -7.77 14.25 17.81
N GLY A 111 -7.97 13.98 16.51
CA GLY A 111 -6.87 13.88 15.54
C GLY A 111 -6.11 15.19 15.34
N ALA A 112 -6.83 16.30 15.15
CA ALA A 112 -6.20 17.62 15.01
C ALA A 112 -5.52 18.07 16.31
N ARG A 113 -6.16 17.83 17.46
CA ARG A 113 -5.58 18.14 18.77
C ARG A 113 -4.25 17.41 19.00
N ALA A 114 -4.21 16.10 18.75
CA ALA A 114 -2.99 15.31 18.86
C ALA A 114 -1.91 15.79 17.89
N MET A 115 -2.28 16.19 16.67
CA MET A 115 -1.35 16.80 15.73
C MET A 115 -0.73 18.10 16.29
N TYR A 116 -1.55 19.04 16.79
CA TYR A 116 -1.04 20.29 17.33
C TYR A 116 -0.16 20.09 18.57
N GLU A 117 -0.55 19.20 19.49
CA GLU A 117 0.24 18.85 20.67
C GLU A 117 1.63 18.29 20.26
N ARG A 118 1.67 17.39 19.26
CA ARG A 118 2.93 16.88 18.68
C ARG A 118 3.79 17.96 18.03
N LEU A 119 3.18 19.05 17.56
CA LEU A 119 3.88 20.20 17.00
C LEU A 119 4.22 21.26 18.07
N SER A 120 4.18 20.90 19.35
CA SER A 120 4.50 21.77 20.48
C SER A 120 3.50 22.91 20.73
N PHE A 121 2.24 22.75 20.32
CA PHE A 121 1.15 23.58 20.83
C PHE A 121 0.71 23.11 22.21
N GLU A 122 0.31 24.07 23.05
CA GLU A 122 -0.22 23.83 24.38
C GLU A 122 -1.68 24.27 24.43
N ALA A 123 -2.57 23.45 25.01
CA ALA A 123 -3.92 23.90 25.33
C ALA A 123 -3.88 24.92 26.48
N ILE A 124 -4.42 26.11 26.25
CA ILE A 124 -4.39 27.22 27.21
C ILE A 124 -5.79 27.65 27.68
N GLY A 125 -6.84 27.11 27.09
CA GLY A 125 -8.22 27.41 27.50
C GLY A 125 -9.27 26.59 26.77
N ARG A 126 -10.51 26.72 27.25
CA ARG A 126 -11.71 26.11 26.66
C ARG A 126 -12.80 27.17 26.56
N ARG A 127 -13.38 27.33 25.37
CA ARG A 127 -14.46 28.28 25.08
C ARG A 127 -15.75 27.50 24.84
N GLU A 128 -16.69 27.62 25.77
CA GLU A 128 -18.01 26.99 25.65
C GLU A 128 -18.83 27.60 24.52
N GLY A 129 -19.52 26.78 23.74
CA GLY A 129 -20.44 27.21 22.69
C GLY A 129 -19.81 28.08 21.59
N TYR A 130 -18.51 27.93 21.34
CA TYR A 130 -17.78 28.73 20.35
C TYR A 130 -18.26 28.45 18.92
N TYR A 131 -18.49 27.19 18.58
CA TYR A 131 -19.03 26.79 17.27
C TYR A 131 -20.56 26.86 17.31
N ALA A 132 -21.13 27.98 16.86
CA ALA A 132 -22.55 28.28 16.99
C ALA A 132 -23.47 27.27 16.29
N GLY A 133 -23.03 26.69 15.16
CA GLY A 133 -23.80 25.71 14.39
C GLY A 133 -23.92 24.36 15.08
N SER A 134 -22.86 23.90 15.76
CA SER A 134 -22.86 22.61 16.47
C SER A 134 -23.08 22.71 17.99
N GLY A 135 -22.96 23.90 18.57
CA GLY A 135 -22.97 24.13 20.02
C GLY A 135 -21.72 23.61 20.73
N GLU A 136 -20.68 23.22 19.99
CA GLU A 136 -19.51 22.55 20.51
C GLU A 136 -18.49 23.53 21.10
N ALA A 137 -17.79 23.10 22.16
CA ALA A 137 -16.69 23.86 22.74
C ALA A 137 -15.45 23.85 21.83
N ALA A 138 -14.68 24.95 21.87
CA ALA A 138 -13.36 25.05 21.27
C ALA A 138 -12.27 24.94 22.35
N ILE A 139 -11.22 24.17 22.06
CA ILE A 139 -9.97 24.20 22.81
C ILE A 139 -9.08 25.27 22.18
N LEU A 140 -8.72 26.29 22.96
CA LEU A 140 -7.78 27.32 22.56
C LEU A 140 -6.36 26.79 22.78
N MET A 141 -5.56 26.75 21.73
CA MET A 141 -4.17 26.30 21.77
C MET A 141 -3.21 27.42 21.40
N ARG A 142 -2.00 27.37 21.96
CA ARG A 142 -0.93 28.35 21.75
C ARG A 142 0.37 27.65 21.39
N GLY A 143 1.06 28.14 20.37
CA GLY A 143 2.41 27.72 19.97
C GLY A 143 3.41 28.88 19.95
N GLN A 144 4.67 28.59 20.27
CA GLN A 144 5.80 29.48 19.95
C GLN A 144 6.24 29.17 18.53
N ILE A 145 6.12 30.12 17.60
CA ILE A 145 6.29 29.86 16.16
C ILE A 145 7.62 29.19 15.86
N ASP A 146 8.74 29.67 16.41
CA ASP A 146 10.06 29.06 16.18
C ASP A 146 10.13 27.59 16.64
N ARG A 147 9.52 27.28 17.80
CA ARG A 147 9.48 25.92 18.33
C ARG A 147 8.58 25.03 17.50
N VAL A 148 7.40 25.54 17.11
CA VAL A 148 6.46 24.82 16.24
C VAL A 148 7.11 24.54 14.90
N LEU A 149 7.75 25.52 14.27
CA LEU A 149 8.47 25.35 13.01
C LEU A 149 9.65 24.38 13.13
N THR A 150 10.40 24.42 14.23
CA THR A 150 11.49 23.47 14.47
C THR A 150 10.95 22.04 14.60
N THR A 151 9.89 21.84 15.38
CA THR A 151 9.25 20.53 15.55
C THR A 151 8.58 20.06 14.26
N ALA A 152 7.96 20.98 13.51
CA ALA A 152 7.37 20.69 12.21
C ALA A 152 8.45 20.28 11.22
N ALA A 153 9.56 21.01 11.11
CA ALA A 153 10.68 20.65 10.22
C ALA A 153 11.41 19.36 10.63
N ALA A 154 11.42 19.01 11.92
CA ALA A 154 11.98 17.74 12.38
C ALA A 154 11.08 16.53 12.04
N LYS A 155 9.77 16.75 11.89
CA LYS A 155 8.75 15.73 11.55
C LYS A 155 8.41 15.70 10.07
N LEU A 156 8.50 16.86 9.43
CA LEU A 156 8.42 16.99 8.00
C LEU A 156 9.81 16.70 7.49
N LEU A 157 10.01 15.44 7.09
CA LEU A 157 11.08 15.10 6.18
C LEU A 157 11.20 16.19 5.10
N PRO A 158 12.44 16.59 4.72
CA PRO A 158 12.66 17.66 3.74
C PRO A 158 11.71 17.45 2.56
N PRO A 159 11.14 18.51 1.95
CA PRO A 159 10.08 18.38 0.97
C PRO A 159 10.46 17.33 -0.06
N PHE A 160 9.89 16.13 0.09
CA PHE A 160 10.21 15.06 -0.83
C PHE A 160 9.72 15.52 -2.20
N PRO A 161 10.45 15.19 -3.27
CA PRO A 161 9.99 15.46 -4.60
C PRO A 161 8.57 14.88 -4.74
N LEU A 162 7.69 15.55 -5.49
CA LEU A 162 6.38 15.00 -5.85
C LEU A 162 6.51 13.61 -6.50
N GLU A 163 7.67 13.34 -7.11
CA GLU A 163 8.04 12.06 -7.67
C GLU A 163 9.41 11.62 -7.09
N PRO A 164 9.44 11.02 -5.88
CA PRO A 164 10.68 10.62 -5.24
C PRO A 164 11.33 9.47 -6.01
N LEU A 165 12.67 9.48 -6.10
CA LEU A 165 13.47 8.40 -6.66
C LEU A 165 13.77 7.36 -5.57
N VAL A 166 13.05 6.25 -5.60
CA VAL A 166 13.13 5.20 -4.58
C VAL A 166 13.74 3.93 -5.15
N LEU A 167 14.71 3.37 -4.42
CA LEU A 167 15.23 2.03 -4.66
C LEU A 167 14.51 1.02 -3.78
N GLY A 168 14.00 -0.07 -4.36
CA GLY A 168 13.30 -1.14 -3.65
C GLY A 168 14.07 -2.46 -3.71
N ILE A 169 14.17 -3.16 -2.57
CA ILE A 169 14.86 -4.45 -2.42
C ILE A 169 13.88 -5.55 -2.00
N GLU A 170 13.80 -6.62 -2.78
CA GLU A 170 12.96 -7.80 -2.54
C GLU A 170 13.84 -9.05 -2.38
N THR A 171 13.71 -9.74 -1.23
CA THR A 171 14.44 -10.98 -0.89
C THR A 171 13.62 -11.88 0.05
N SER A 172 12.30 -11.91 -0.09
CA SER A 172 11.41 -12.65 0.83
C SER A 172 11.40 -14.15 0.58
N CYS A 173 11.61 -14.59 -0.67
CA CYS A 173 11.54 -15.99 -1.07
C CYS A 173 12.77 -16.44 -1.87
N ASP A 174 12.69 -16.58 -3.20
CA ASP A 174 13.75 -17.12 -4.05
C ASP A 174 14.21 -16.18 -5.18
N GLU A 175 13.55 -15.04 -5.34
CA GLU A 175 13.97 -13.91 -6.17
C GLU A 175 14.76 -12.87 -5.37
N THR A 176 15.92 -12.48 -5.90
CA THR A 176 16.65 -11.27 -5.50
C THR A 176 16.29 -10.16 -6.46
N GLY A 177 15.45 -9.23 -6.03
CA GLY A 177 14.98 -8.12 -6.86
C GLY A 177 15.50 -6.77 -6.39
N VAL A 178 15.98 -5.95 -7.32
CA VAL A 178 16.20 -4.51 -7.08
C VAL A 178 15.48 -3.70 -8.15
N GLY A 179 14.58 -2.82 -7.72
CA GLY A 179 13.84 -1.91 -8.59
C GLY A 179 14.13 -0.46 -8.26
N ILE A 180 14.00 0.42 -9.25
CA ILE A 180 14.14 1.86 -9.08
C ILE A 180 12.93 2.53 -9.73
N VAL A 181 12.20 3.31 -8.93
CA VAL A 181 10.97 4.01 -9.33
C VAL A 181 11.09 5.49 -9.03
N ARG A 182 10.62 6.34 -9.94
CA ARG A 182 10.46 7.79 -9.74
C ARG A 182 8.97 8.11 -9.66
N GLY A 183 8.45 8.35 -8.46
CA GLY A 183 7.00 8.49 -8.22
C GLY A 183 6.25 7.20 -8.58
N THR A 184 5.66 7.16 -9.77
CA THR A 184 5.00 5.97 -10.36
C THR A 184 5.69 5.46 -11.63
N THR A 185 6.79 6.07 -12.04
CA THR A 185 7.54 5.69 -13.25
C THR A 185 8.62 4.66 -12.91
N LEU A 186 8.53 3.48 -13.52
CA LEU A 186 9.56 2.44 -13.42
C LEU A 186 10.80 2.79 -14.26
N LEU A 187 11.97 2.92 -13.63
CA LEU A 187 13.24 3.21 -14.30
C LEU A 187 14.09 1.95 -14.50
N ALA A 188 14.13 1.07 -13.50
CA ALA A 188 14.85 -0.19 -13.58
C ALA A 188 14.17 -1.28 -12.74
N ASN A 189 14.30 -2.52 -13.19
CA ASN A 189 13.91 -3.71 -12.44
C ASN A 189 14.85 -4.86 -12.81
N ALA A 190 15.83 -5.12 -11.95
CA ALA A 190 16.76 -6.23 -12.09
C ALA A 190 16.33 -7.36 -11.14
N VAL A 191 16.33 -8.59 -11.63
CA VAL A 191 15.91 -9.78 -10.87
C VAL A 191 16.86 -10.93 -11.15
N ALA A 192 17.43 -11.51 -10.08
CA ALA A 192 18.11 -12.81 -10.13
C ALA A 192 17.26 -13.84 -9.40
N SER A 193 16.90 -14.93 -10.07
CA SER A 193 16.09 -16.00 -9.50
C SER A 193 16.94 -17.23 -9.17
N SER A 194 16.75 -17.80 -7.98
CA SER A 194 17.35 -19.07 -7.59
C SER A 194 16.46 -20.29 -7.92
N MET A 195 15.35 -20.10 -8.65
CA MET A 195 14.37 -21.14 -8.97
C MET A 195 14.97 -22.43 -9.53
N ASP A 196 15.92 -22.33 -10.46
CA ASP A 196 16.57 -23.52 -11.06
C ASP A 196 17.35 -24.33 -10.02
N GLU A 197 17.95 -23.66 -9.04
CA GLU A 197 18.62 -24.30 -7.91
C GLU A 197 17.62 -24.90 -6.91
N GLN A 198 16.42 -24.35 -6.81
CA GLN A 198 15.36 -24.89 -5.95
C GLN A 198 14.64 -26.09 -6.59
N ALA A 199 14.52 -26.10 -7.93
CA ALA A 199 13.79 -27.11 -8.67
C ALA A 199 14.29 -28.54 -8.42
N LYS A 200 15.60 -28.74 -8.19
CA LYS A 200 16.19 -30.05 -7.85
C LYS A 200 15.71 -30.62 -6.50
N TYR A 201 15.15 -29.78 -5.63
CA TYR A 201 14.57 -30.18 -4.35
C TYR A 201 13.04 -30.28 -4.39
N GLY A 202 12.41 -29.86 -5.49
CA GLY A 202 10.96 -29.87 -5.66
C GLY A 202 10.23 -28.82 -4.81
N GLY A 203 10.93 -27.77 -4.36
CA GLY A 203 10.42 -26.65 -3.57
C GLY A 203 11.56 -25.80 -3.01
N VAL A 204 11.23 -24.64 -2.43
CA VAL A 204 12.22 -23.69 -1.91
C VAL A 204 12.87 -24.23 -0.62
N VAL A 205 14.21 -24.35 -0.65
CA VAL A 205 15.07 -24.64 0.50
C VAL A 205 15.57 -23.31 1.09
N PRO A 206 15.17 -22.94 2.33
CA PRO A 206 15.43 -21.59 2.85
C PRO A 206 16.91 -21.20 2.91
N GLU A 207 17.80 -22.11 3.29
CA GLU A 207 19.25 -21.83 3.37
C GLU A 207 19.88 -21.62 1.98
N VAL A 208 19.38 -22.32 0.96
CA VAL A 208 19.86 -22.15 -0.43
C VAL A 208 19.44 -20.78 -0.95
N ALA A 209 18.18 -20.40 -0.71
CA ALA A 209 17.66 -19.08 -1.09
C ALA A 209 18.45 -17.95 -0.42
N ALA A 210 18.66 -18.04 0.91
CA ALA A 210 19.43 -17.04 1.66
C ALA A 210 20.84 -16.83 1.09
N ARG A 211 21.55 -17.91 0.73
CA ARG A 211 22.89 -17.81 0.12
C ARG A 211 22.84 -17.20 -1.29
N ALA A 212 21.86 -17.61 -2.10
CA ALA A 212 21.67 -17.05 -3.43
C ALA A 212 21.42 -15.53 -3.38
N HIS A 213 20.67 -15.02 -2.39
CA HIS A 213 20.51 -13.58 -2.19
C HIS A 213 21.83 -12.89 -1.86
N VAL A 214 22.68 -13.48 -1.00
CA VAL A 214 23.99 -12.89 -0.66
C VAL A 214 24.86 -12.77 -1.91
N ASP A 215 24.90 -13.82 -2.75
CA ASP A 215 25.69 -13.84 -3.96
C ASP A 215 25.15 -12.86 -5.03
N SER A 216 23.82 -12.71 -5.11
CA SER A 216 23.15 -11.95 -6.16
C SER A 216 22.93 -10.48 -5.84
N MET A 217 22.90 -10.08 -4.55
CA MET A 217 22.52 -8.73 -4.13
C MET A 217 23.36 -7.63 -4.81
N VAL A 218 24.69 -7.74 -4.77
CA VAL A 218 25.57 -6.71 -5.34
C VAL A 218 25.49 -6.65 -6.87
N PRO A 219 25.52 -7.78 -7.61
CA PRO A 219 25.27 -7.77 -9.05
C PRO A 219 23.93 -7.13 -9.45
N VAL A 220 22.84 -7.54 -8.82
CA VAL A 220 21.48 -7.05 -9.14
C VAL A 220 21.34 -5.56 -8.81
N LEU A 221 21.90 -5.10 -7.69
CA LEU A 221 21.94 -3.69 -7.33
C LEU A 221 22.66 -2.84 -8.39
N ARG A 222 23.84 -3.29 -8.85
CA ARG A 222 24.60 -2.58 -9.88
C ARG A 222 23.86 -2.53 -11.20
N GLU A 223 23.28 -3.64 -11.62
CA GLU A 223 22.46 -3.69 -12.84
C GLU A 223 21.29 -2.72 -12.78
N ALA A 224 20.58 -2.64 -11.65
CA ALA A 224 19.47 -1.73 -11.47
C ALA A 224 19.91 -0.25 -11.56
N LEU A 225 20.99 0.12 -10.86
CA LEU A 225 21.55 1.48 -10.89
C LEU A 225 22.04 1.87 -12.29
N ASP A 226 22.77 0.97 -12.95
CA ASP A 226 23.28 1.18 -14.32
C ASP A 226 22.12 1.33 -15.32
N THR A 227 21.08 0.51 -15.20
CA THR A 227 19.89 0.56 -16.05
C THR A 227 19.10 1.85 -15.86
N ALA A 228 18.93 2.30 -14.62
CA ALA A 228 18.26 3.56 -14.31
C ALA A 228 19.12 4.80 -14.65
N GLY A 229 20.45 4.62 -14.80
CA GLY A 229 21.39 5.71 -15.07
C GLY A 229 21.55 6.66 -13.89
N VAL A 230 21.48 6.15 -12.66
CA VAL A 230 21.55 6.94 -11.41
C VAL A 230 22.62 6.38 -10.48
N ALA A 231 23.19 7.24 -9.65
CA ALA A 231 24.08 6.85 -8.56
C ALA A 231 23.29 6.64 -7.25
N LEU A 232 23.91 6.01 -6.25
CA LEU A 232 23.28 5.80 -4.94
C LEU A 232 22.94 7.13 -4.25
N GLU A 233 23.75 8.17 -4.49
CA GLU A 233 23.57 9.49 -3.89
C GLU A 233 22.35 10.24 -4.46
N ASP A 234 21.90 9.87 -5.67
CA ASP A 234 20.75 10.47 -6.35
C ASP A 234 19.41 9.99 -5.76
N LEU A 235 19.41 8.86 -5.04
CA LEU A 235 18.20 8.28 -4.45
C LEU A 235 17.62 9.21 -3.37
N ASP A 236 16.30 9.26 -3.25
CA ASP A 236 15.61 9.99 -2.19
C ASP A 236 15.29 9.08 -0.99
N ALA A 237 15.10 7.77 -1.23
CA ALA A 237 14.84 6.78 -0.19
C ALA A 237 15.21 5.35 -0.63
N ILE A 238 15.36 4.47 0.34
CA ILE A 238 15.54 3.03 0.15
C ILE A 238 14.38 2.30 0.81
N ALA A 239 13.68 1.44 0.06
CA ALA A 239 12.64 0.56 0.54
C ALA A 239 13.12 -0.90 0.50
N VAL A 240 12.69 -1.69 1.47
CA VAL A 240 13.06 -3.11 1.57
C VAL A 240 11.90 -3.93 2.11
N THR A 241 11.73 -5.13 1.58
CA THR A 241 10.80 -6.10 2.14
C THR A 241 11.22 -6.51 3.54
N ALA A 242 10.46 -6.08 4.55
CA ALA A 242 10.65 -6.48 5.95
C ALA A 242 9.91 -7.77 6.29
N GLY A 243 8.89 -8.12 5.51
CA GLY A 243 8.10 -9.33 5.64
C GLY A 243 6.75 -9.26 4.93
N PRO A 244 5.93 -10.32 4.98
CA PRO A 244 6.30 -11.66 5.46
C PRO A 244 7.25 -12.36 4.47
N GLY A 245 7.83 -13.50 4.88
CA GLY A 245 8.78 -14.25 4.05
C GLY A 245 9.71 -15.18 4.84
N LEU A 246 10.66 -15.80 4.15
CA LEU A 246 11.66 -16.66 4.75
C LEU A 246 12.64 -15.81 5.56
N ALA A 247 12.70 -16.01 6.89
CA ALA A 247 13.47 -15.16 7.80
C ALA A 247 14.94 -14.97 7.38
N GLY A 248 15.63 -16.05 6.98
CA GLY A 248 17.02 -15.98 6.52
C GLY A 248 17.20 -15.19 5.22
N ALA A 249 16.21 -15.25 4.33
CA ALA A 249 16.21 -14.50 3.07
C ALA A 249 15.95 -13.00 3.32
N LEU A 250 14.91 -12.69 4.11
CA LEU A 250 14.56 -11.32 4.51
C LEU A 250 15.73 -10.61 5.19
N MET A 251 16.46 -11.31 6.06
CA MET A 251 17.64 -10.76 6.75
C MET A 251 18.72 -10.24 5.78
N VAL A 252 18.88 -10.88 4.61
CA VAL A 252 19.86 -10.44 3.59
C VAL A 252 19.44 -9.10 3.00
N GLY A 253 18.18 -8.97 2.56
CA GLY A 253 17.63 -7.72 2.04
C GLY A 253 17.66 -6.61 3.07
N VAL A 254 17.14 -6.85 4.28
CA VAL A 254 17.11 -5.86 5.38
C VAL A 254 18.53 -5.41 5.74
N GLY A 255 19.48 -6.34 5.83
CA GLY A 255 20.88 -6.01 6.09
C GLY A 255 21.51 -5.15 4.99
N ALA A 256 21.28 -5.50 3.72
CA ALA A 256 21.75 -4.72 2.57
C ALA A 256 21.14 -3.32 2.55
N ALA A 257 19.82 -3.19 2.76
CA ALA A 257 19.12 -1.93 2.77
C ALA A 257 19.61 -1.00 3.89
N LYS A 258 19.84 -1.51 5.10
CA LYS A 258 20.44 -0.75 6.20
C LYS A 258 21.85 -0.26 5.85
N ALA A 259 22.68 -1.12 5.27
CA ALA A 259 24.03 -0.74 4.86
C ALA A 259 24.01 0.37 3.80
N LEU A 260 23.12 0.28 2.81
CA LEU A 260 22.95 1.30 1.77
C LEU A 260 22.41 2.61 2.34
N ALA A 261 21.39 2.56 3.21
CA ALA A 261 20.81 3.73 3.86
C ALA A 261 21.85 4.51 4.67
N ILE A 262 22.69 3.80 5.44
CA ILE A 262 23.78 4.42 6.21
C ILE A 262 24.85 4.99 5.28
N ALA A 263 25.24 4.25 4.24
CA ALA A 263 26.32 4.68 3.34
C ALA A 263 25.93 5.90 2.49
N ALA A 264 24.68 5.98 2.06
CA ALA A 264 24.16 7.05 1.20
C ALA A 264 23.46 8.17 1.97
N ASP A 265 23.35 8.06 3.31
CA ASP A 265 22.59 8.98 4.18
C ASP A 265 21.14 9.19 3.70
N LYS A 266 20.43 8.07 3.47
CA LYS A 266 19.07 8.06 2.93
C LYS A 266 18.07 7.44 3.90
N PRO A 267 16.81 7.92 3.93
CA PRO A 267 15.76 7.31 4.74
C PRO A 267 15.47 5.88 4.27
N LEU A 268 15.17 5.02 5.24
CA LEU A 268 14.88 3.59 5.06
C LEU A 268 13.40 3.32 5.30
N TYR A 269 12.78 2.51 4.45
CA TYR A 269 11.39 2.07 4.60
C TYR A 269 11.33 0.55 4.58
N GLY A 270 11.04 -0.07 5.73
CA GLY A 270 10.74 -1.49 5.83
C GLY A 270 9.29 -1.73 5.48
N VAL A 271 9.03 -2.32 4.31
CA VAL A 271 7.68 -2.44 3.74
C VAL A 271 7.17 -3.87 3.73
N ASN A 272 5.85 -4.00 3.61
CA ASN A 272 5.18 -5.29 3.51
C ASN A 272 5.20 -5.83 2.08
N HIS A 273 5.76 -7.02 1.91
CA HIS A 273 5.83 -7.78 0.66
C HIS A 273 4.48 -7.87 -0.07
N LEU A 274 3.44 -8.21 0.68
CA LEU A 274 2.09 -8.46 0.15
C LEU A 274 1.43 -7.17 -0.35
N VAL A 275 1.67 -6.05 0.33
CA VAL A 275 1.23 -4.73 -0.13
C VAL A 275 2.06 -4.28 -1.34
N GLY A 276 3.32 -4.70 -1.41
CA GLY A 276 4.17 -4.57 -2.60
C GLY A 276 3.49 -5.13 -3.85
N HIS A 277 2.97 -6.36 -3.79
CA HIS A 277 2.25 -6.95 -4.93
C HIS A 277 1.06 -6.12 -5.43
N VAL A 278 0.33 -5.45 -4.55
CA VAL A 278 -0.75 -4.52 -4.95
C VAL A 278 -0.17 -3.27 -5.61
N SER A 279 0.92 -2.75 -5.04
CA SER A 279 1.58 -1.51 -5.47
C SER A 279 2.22 -1.63 -6.86
N ALA A 280 2.49 -2.85 -7.34
CA ALA A 280 2.98 -3.09 -8.70
C ALA A 280 2.04 -2.56 -9.81
N ASP A 281 0.73 -2.44 -9.53
CA ASP A 281 -0.25 -1.91 -10.50
C ASP A 281 -0.05 -0.42 -10.77
N LEU A 282 0.58 0.32 -9.85
CA LEU A 282 0.91 1.74 -10.05
C LEU A 282 1.94 1.98 -11.16
N LEU A 283 2.66 0.94 -11.58
CA LEU A 283 3.74 1.02 -12.58
C LEU A 283 3.24 0.76 -14.01
N ARG A 284 1.93 0.78 -14.23
CA ARG A 284 1.34 0.60 -15.56
C ARG A 284 1.58 1.84 -16.44
N GLU A 285 1.78 1.59 -17.73
CA GLU A 285 2.01 2.65 -18.72
C GLU A 285 0.73 3.45 -19.06
N ASP A 286 -0.47 2.91 -18.78
CA ASP A 286 -1.74 3.59 -19.06
C ASP A 286 -2.13 4.63 -18.00
N GLY A 287 -1.47 4.62 -16.83
CA GLY A 287 -1.48 5.72 -15.87
C GLY A 287 -2.81 5.95 -15.14
N GLU A 288 -3.76 5.02 -15.15
CA GLU A 288 -4.98 5.18 -14.34
C GLU A 288 -4.66 5.05 -12.85
N PRO A 289 -5.00 6.07 -12.03
CA PRO A 289 -4.75 6.02 -10.60
C PRO A 289 -5.67 5.00 -9.94
N ILE A 290 -5.14 4.29 -8.93
CA ILE A 290 -5.95 3.40 -8.10
C ILE A 290 -6.80 4.24 -7.15
N GLU A 291 -8.11 4.16 -7.30
CA GLU A 291 -9.05 4.78 -6.36
C GLU A 291 -9.30 3.89 -5.14
N PHE A 292 -9.46 4.53 -3.97
CA PHE A 292 -9.82 3.87 -2.72
C PHE A 292 -11.21 4.33 -2.20
N PRO A 293 -11.94 3.50 -1.43
CA PRO A 293 -11.56 2.17 -0.95
C PRO A 293 -11.49 1.11 -2.05
N ALA A 294 -10.69 0.06 -1.85
CA ALA A 294 -10.54 -1.05 -2.79
C ALA A 294 -10.49 -2.40 -2.07
N ILE A 295 -10.94 -3.45 -2.74
CA ILE A 295 -10.76 -4.84 -2.31
C ILE A 295 -9.52 -5.38 -3.02
N SER A 296 -8.57 -5.93 -2.26
CA SER A 296 -7.39 -6.59 -2.78
C SER A 296 -7.50 -8.10 -2.61
N LEU A 297 -7.43 -8.84 -3.72
CA LEU A 297 -7.24 -10.28 -3.73
C LEU A 297 -5.76 -10.57 -3.94
N LEU A 298 -5.10 -11.03 -2.87
CA LEU A 298 -3.68 -11.35 -2.85
C LEU A 298 -3.49 -12.85 -2.94
N VAL A 299 -2.86 -13.32 -4.02
CA VAL A 299 -2.72 -14.74 -4.32
C VAL A 299 -1.29 -15.05 -4.78
N SER A 300 -0.44 -15.41 -3.82
CA SER A 300 0.96 -15.81 -4.07
C SER A 300 1.16 -17.31 -3.84
N GLY A 301 2.42 -17.76 -3.82
CA GLY A 301 2.77 -19.15 -3.47
C GLY A 301 2.24 -19.55 -2.09
N GLY A 302 2.47 -18.69 -1.09
CA GLY A 302 2.15 -18.95 0.31
C GLY A 302 0.95 -18.18 0.87
N HIS A 303 0.33 -17.28 0.10
CA HIS A 303 -0.77 -16.44 0.60
C HIS A 303 -1.99 -16.51 -0.31
N THR A 304 -3.18 -16.52 0.30
CA THR A 304 -4.44 -16.28 -0.39
C THR A 304 -5.36 -15.53 0.57
N SER A 305 -5.54 -14.24 0.32
CA SER A 305 -6.27 -13.35 1.23
C SER A 305 -7.08 -12.29 0.49
N LEU A 306 -8.15 -11.84 1.14
CA LEU A 306 -8.96 -10.70 0.77
C LEU A 306 -8.78 -9.59 1.81
N LEU A 307 -8.37 -8.42 1.34
CA LEU A 307 -8.17 -7.23 2.16
C LEU A 307 -9.05 -6.10 1.65
N ARG A 308 -9.55 -5.27 2.56
CA ARG A 308 -10.13 -3.98 2.23
C ARG A 308 -9.17 -2.90 2.70
N SER A 309 -8.86 -1.96 1.81
CA SER A 309 -7.95 -0.87 2.10
C SER A 309 -8.62 0.47 1.80
N GLU A 310 -8.38 1.46 2.65
CA GLU A 310 -8.80 2.86 2.42
C GLU A 310 -7.68 3.69 1.77
N SER A 311 -6.45 3.17 1.75
CA SER A 311 -5.31 3.65 0.96
C SER A 311 -4.24 2.55 0.88
N LEU A 312 -3.28 2.67 -0.05
CA LEU A 312 -2.15 1.71 -0.15
C LEU A 312 -1.21 1.77 1.05
N THR A 313 -0.97 2.97 1.57
CA THR A 313 -0.03 3.16 2.66
C THR A 313 -0.69 2.83 4.00
N GLY A 314 -2.01 2.99 4.11
CA GLY A 314 -2.85 2.80 5.29
C GLY A 314 -2.85 1.40 5.90
N ALA A 315 -3.43 1.30 7.09
CA ALA A 315 -3.83 0.00 7.62
C ALA A 315 -4.98 -0.57 6.78
N SER A 316 -4.96 -1.88 6.55
CA SER A 316 -5.99 -2.62 5.82
C SER A 316 -6.80 -3.51 6.75
N GLU A 317 -8.04 -3.79 6.39
CA GLU A 317 -8.93 -4.73 7.07
C GLU A 317 -8.84 -6.11 6.40
N LEU A 318 -8.58 -7.15 7.18
CA LEU A 318 -8.66 -8.53 6.70
C LEU A 318 -10.13 -8.97 6.61
N ILE A 319 -10.56 -9.30 5.39
CA ILE A 319 -11.92 -9.79 5.11
C ILE A 319 -11.98 -11.31 5.19
N GLY A 320 -10.96 -12.00 4.67
CA GLY A 320 -10.88 -13.45 4.67
C GLY A 320 -9.52 -13.94 4.17
N GLU A 321 -9.16 -15.15 4.57
CA GLU A 321 -7.88 -15.77 4.20
C GLU A 321 -8.03 -17.28 4.00
N THR A 322 -7.01 -17.93 3.44
CA THR A 322 -6.99 -19.38 3.40
C THR A 322 -6.88 -19.96 4.80
N ILE A 323 -7.69 -20.98 5.09
CA ILE A 323 -7.62 -21.74 6.34
C ILE A 323 -6.76 -23.01 6.19
N ASP A 324 -6.28 -23.29 4.98
CA ASP A 324 -5.40 -24.41 4.67
C ASP A 324 -4.30 -24.04 3.65
N ASP A 325 -4.24 -24.69 2.50
CA ASP A 325 -3.26 -24.43 1.45
C ASP A 325 -3.59 -23.09 0.79
N ALA A 326 -2.56 -22.29 0.49
CA ALA A 326 -2.70 -21.18 -0.45
C ALA A 326 -2.95 -21.71 -1.87
N ALA A 327 -3.52 -20.87 -2.75
CA ALA A 327 -3.79 -21.27 -4.13
C ALA A 327 -2.50 -21.67 -4.87
N GLY A 328 -1.42 -20.89 -4.72
CA GLY A 328 -0.12 -21.21 -5.34
C GLY A 328 0.43 -22.55 -4.89
N GLU A 329 0.39 -22.83 -3.58
CA GLU A 329 0.76 -24.14 -3.03
C GLU A 329 -0.12 -25.28 -3.58
N ALA A 330 -1.41 -25.05 -3.78
CA ALA A 330 -2.29 -26.03 -4.41
C ALA A 330 -1.88 -26.31 -5.87
N PHE A 331 -1.47 -25.30 -6.64
CA PHE A 331 -0.89 -25.49 -7.99
C PHE A 331 0.38 -26.36 -7.93
N ASP A 332 1.31 -26.08 -7.01
CA ASP A 332 2.54 -26.85 -6.87
C ASP A 332 2.30 -28.32 -6.49
N LYS A 333 1.39 -28.55 -5.55
CA LYS A 333 0.99 -29.90 -5.11
C LYS A 333 0.32 -30.68 -6.25
N VAL A 334 -0.57 -30.04 -7.02
CA VAL A 334 -1.25 -30.69 -8.14
C VAL A 334 -0.32 -30.93 -9.32
N ALA A 335 0.60 -30.02 -9.61
CA ALA A 335 1.61 -30.21 -10.65
C ALA A 335 2.45 -31.46 -10.37
N ARG A 336 2.84 -31.67 -9.11
CA ARG A 336 3.55 -32.88 -8.68
C ARG A 336 2.72 -34.16 -8.89
N VAL A 337 1.42 -34.13 -8.59
CA VAL A 337 0.52 -35.27 -8.82
C VAL A 337 0.43 -35.60 -10.31
N LEU A 338 0.45 -34.59 -11.18
CA LEU A 338 0.40 -34.76 -12.64
C LEU A 338 1.77 -35.04 -13.29
N GLY A 339 2.84 -35.16 -12.51
CA GLY A 339 4.20 -35.37 -13.02
C GLY A 339 4.77 -34.16 -13.77
N LEU A 340 4.26 -32.96 -13.51
CA LEU A 340 4.70 -31.71 -14.13
C LEU A 340 5.88 -31.09 -13.35
N PRO A 341 6.75 -30.32 -14.03
CA PRO A 341 7.89 -29.69 -13.38
C PRO A 341 7.47 -28.55 -12.44
N TYR A 342 8.29 -28.31 -11.43
CA TYR A 342 8.23 -27.12 -10.56
C TYR A 342 8.82 -25.90 -11.30
N PRO A 343 8.28 -24.68 -11.14
CA PRO A 343 7.08 -24.31 -10.36
C PRO A 343 5.78 -24.78 -11.01
N GLY A 344 4.81 -25.18 -10.19
CA GLY A 344 3.59 -25.85 -10.64
C GLY A 344 2.58 -24.93 -11.30
N GLY A 345 2.48 -23.67 -10.87
CA GLY A 345 1.57 -22.67 -11.45
C GLY A 345 1.76 -22.51 -12.97
N PRO A 346 2.94 -22.07 -13.44
CA PRO A 346 3.22 -21.93 -14.88
C PRO A 346 3.13 -23.25 -15.66
N SER A 347 3.54 -24.37 -15.05
CA SER A 347 3.47 -25.68 -15.68
C SER A 347 2.04 -26.15 -15.91
N ILE A 348 1.16 -25.98 -14.93
CA ILE A 348 -0.28 -26.25 -15.06
C ILE A 348 -0.90 -25.33 -16.09
N ASP A 349 -0.59 -24.03 -16.04
CA ASP A 349 -1.20 -23.04 -16.96
C ASP A 349 -0.90 -23.37 -18.43
N ARG A 350 0.33 -23.82 -18.70
CA ARG A 350 0.77 -24.25 -20.04
C ARG A 350 0.01 -25.48 -20.52
N VAL A 351 -0.06 -26.56 -19.74
CA VAL A 351 -0.71 -27.80 -20.19
C VAL A 351 -2.23 -27.69 -20.22
N ALA A 352 -2.80 -26.83 -19.38
CA ALA A 352 -4.23 -26.57 -19.32
C ALA A 352 -4.75 -25.75 -20.52
N ALA A 353 -3.87 -25.14 -21.34
CA ALA A 353 -4.27 -24.37 -22.51
C ALA A 353 -5.03 -25.22 -23.55
N ASP A 354 -4.65 -26.50 -23.69
CA ASP A 354 -5.23 -27.43 -24.66
C ASP A 354 -6.31 -28.35 -24.07
N GLY A 355 -6.66 -28.17 -22.79
CA GLY A 355 -7.62 -29.02 -22.07
C GLY A 355 -9.03 -28.46 -22.00
N ASP A 356 -10.03 -29.33 -21.84
CA ASP A 356 -11.41 -28.94 -21.56
C ASP A 356 -11.59 -28.62 -20.05
N PRO A 357 -11.89 -27.37 -19.66
CA PRO A 357 -12.10 -26.99 -18.26
C PRO A 357 -13.38 -27.60 -17.65
N LYS A 358 -14.23 -28.25 -18.45
CA LYS A 358 -15.47 -28.90 -18.02
C LYS A 358 -15.39 -30.43 -18.00
N ALA A 359 -14.25 -31.01 -18.41
CA ALA A 359 -14.07 -32.46 -18.45
C ALA A 359 -14.24 -33.11 -17.06
N PHE A 360 -13.77 -32.44 -16.01
CA PHE A 360 -13.85 -32.93 -14.64
C PHE A 360 -14.44 -31.89 -13.69
N ARG A 361 -15.30 -32.35 -12.78
CA ARG A 361 -15.91 -31.49 -11.75
C ARG A 361 -15.16 -31.62 -10.44
N PHE A 362 -14.20 -30.72 -10.20
CA PHE A 362 -13.52 -30.62 -8.91
C PHE A 362 -14.31 -29.80 -7.87
N PRO A 363 -14.16 -30.09 -6.56
CA PRO A 363 -14.88 -29.38 -5.51
C PRO A 363 -14.47 -27.90 -5.42
N ARG A 364 -15.43 -27.02 -5.09
CA ARG A 364 -15.17 -25.61 -4.76
C ARG A 364 -15.22 -25.46 -3.23
N GLY A 365 -14.06 -25.40 -2.59
CA GLY A 365 -13.94 -25.37 -1.12
C GLY A 365 -14.70 -24.19 -0.49
N LEU A 366 -15.33 -24.42 0.66
CA LEU A 366 -16.05 -23.40 1.45
C LEU A 366 -17.12 -22.62 0.67
N THR A 367 -17.80 -23.27 -0.27
CA THR A 367 -18.91 -22.66 -1.06
C THR A 367 -20.29 -23.19 -0.70
N HIS A 368 -20.41 -24.19 0.18
CA HIS A 368 -21.73 -24.67 0.61
C HIS A 368 -22.41 -23.69 1.56
N PRO A 369 -23.76 -23.65 1.64
CA PRO A 369 -24.49 -22.70 2.48
C PRO A 369 -24.08 -22.69 3.96
N LYS A 370 -23.78 -23.87 4.52
CA LYS A 370 -23.30 -24.00 5.91
C LYS A 370 -21.92 -23.37 6.12
N ASP A 371 -21.05 -23.44 5.10
CA ASP A 371 -19.69 -22.92 5.16
C ASP A 371 -19.74 -21.40 4.97
N GLN A 372 -20.57 -20.93 4.04
CA GLN A 372 -20.79 -19.50 3.76
C GLN A 372 -21.31 -18.71 4.97
N ALA A 373 -22.00 -19.35 5.92
CA ALA A 373 -22.43 -18.69 7.15
C ALA A 373 -21.27 -18.29 8.09
N LYS A 374 -20.12 -18.98 8.01
CA LYS A 374 -18.97 -18.77 8.91
C LYS A 374 -17.68 -18.36 8.17
N HIS A 375 -17.53 -18.83 6.94
CA HIS A 375 -16.32 -18.79 6.12
C HIS A 375 -16.63 -18.21 4.73
N ARG A 376 -17.53 -17.21 4.69
CA ARG A 376 -18.01 -16.57 3.46
C ARG A 376 -16.85 -16.18 2.55
N PHE A 377 -15.85 -15.51 3.12
CA PHE A 377 -14.69 -14.97 2.40
C PHE A 377 -13.40 -15.76 2.59
N ASP A 378 -13.40 -16.80 3.42
CA ASP A 378 -12.22 -17.65 3.63
C ASP A 378 -12.01 -18.66 2.51
N PHE A 379 -10.76 -19.09 2.29
CA PHE A 379 -10.39 -20.01 1.21
C PHE A 379 -10.01 -21.40 1.73
N SER A 380 -10.19 -22.43 0.91
CA SER A 380 -9.72 -23.79 1.18
C SER A 380 -9.45 -24.51 -0.14
N PHE A 381 -8.21 -24.95 -0.33
CA PHE A 381 -7.74 -25.62 -1.55
C PHE A 381 -7.15 -27.00 -1.28
N SER A 382 -6.88 -27.37 -0.02
CA SER A 382 -6.29 -28.67 0.34
C SER A 382 -7.05 -29.88 -0.24
N GLY A 383 -8.38 -29.81 -0.28
CA GLY A 383 -9.24 -30.86 -0.83
C GLY A 383 -9.10 -31.08 -2.34
N LEU A 384 -8.61 -30.08 -3.09
CA LEU A 384 -8.43 -30.20 -4.55
C LEU A 384 -7.35 -31.22 -4.89
N LYS A 385 -6.21 -31.21 -4.16
CA LYS A 385 -5.13 -32.18 -4.37
C LYS A 385 -5.65 -33.62 -4.27
N THR A 386 -6.39 -33.93 -3.21
CA THR A 386 -6.95 -35.27 -3.01
C THR A 386 -7.96 -35.63 -4.11
N SER A 387 -8.77 -34.68 -4.56
CA SER A 387 -9.72 -34.92 -5.63
C SER A 387 -9.04 -35.17 -6.97
N VAL A 388 -7.95 -34.46 -7.27
CA VAL A 388 -7.15 -34.66 -8.49
C VAL A 388 -6.42 -36.00 -8.44
N ALA A 389 -5.75 -36.32 -7.32
CA ALA A 389 -5.05 -37.60 -7.16
C ALA A 389 -5.98 -38.80 -7.39
N ARG A 390 -7.19 -38.77 -6.82
CA ARG A 390 -8.21 -39.82 -7.06
C ARG A 390 -8.66 -39.92 -8.52
N GLN A 391 -8.64 -38.81 -9.27
CA GLN A 391 -8.99 -38.84 -10.68
C GLN A 391 -7.87 -39.48 -11.51
N VAL A 392 -6.61 -39.19 -11.17
CA VAL A 392 -5.43 -39.82 -11.78
C VAL A 392 -5.42 -41.32 -11.49
N GLU A 393 -5.58 -41.73 -10.22
CA GLU A 393 -5.63 -43.14 -9.79
C GLU A 393 -6.66 -43.95 -10.58
N LYS A 394 -7.84 -43.38 -10.87
CA LYS A 394 -8.88 -44.07 -11.66
C LYS A 394 -8.43 -44.44 -13.07
N PHE A 395 -7.68 -43.56 -13.74
CA PHE A 395 -7.17 -43.84 -15.09
C PHE A 395 -6.01 -44.84 -15.02
N GLU A 396 -5.13 -44.71 -14.03
CA GLU A 396 -4.03 -45.65 -13.80
C GLU A 396 -4.53 -47.07 -13.49
N ASP A 397 -5.51 -47.21 -12.60
CA ASP A 397 -6.16 -48.49 -12.25
C ASP A 397 -6.90 -49.12 -13.44
N ALA A 398 -7.45 -48.29 -14.33
CA ALA A 398 -8.08 -48.74 -15.57
C ALA A 398 -7.06 -49.09 -16.67
N GLY A 399 -5.77 -48.79 -16.49
CA GLY A 399 -4.74 -48.94 -17.52
C GLY A 399 -4.91 -47.97 -18.70
N GLU A 400 -5.62 -46.86 -18.48
CA GLU A 400 -5.90 -45.83 -19.47
C GLU A 400 -4.91 -44.66 -19.34
N PRO A 401 -4.59 -43.95 -20.45
CA PRO A 401 -3.74 -42.77 -20.38
C PRO A 401 -4.43 -41.64 -19.60
N VAL A 402 -3.73 -41.06 -18.64
CA VAL A 402 -4.23 -39.94 -17.83
C VAL A 402 -4.38 -38.69 -18.72
N PRO A 403 -5.59 -38.09 -18.83
CA PRO A 403 -5.82 -36.89 -19.62
C PRO A 403 -5.34 -35.63 -18.85
N VAL A 404 -4.01 -35.44 -18.81
CA VAL A 404 -3.36 -34.39 -18.00
C VAL A 404 -3.87 -32.99 -18.32
N ALA A 405 -4.05 -32.66 -19.60
CA ALA A 405 -4.51 -31.33 -20.03
C ALA A 405 -5.92 -31.01 -19.50
N ASP A 406 -6.85 -31.95 -19.62
CA ASP A 406 -8.23 -31.80 -19.14
C ASP A 406 -8.32 -31.71 -17.61
N ILE A 407 -7.53 -32.53 -16.90
CA ILE A 407 -7.44 -32.48 -15.44
C ILE A 407 -6.87 -31.13 -14.99
N ALA A 408 -5.79 -30.67 -15.62
CA ALA A 408 -5.16 -29.38 -15.32
C ALA A 408 -6.11 -28.20 -15.59
N ALA A 409 -6.81 -28.21 -16.74
CA ALA A 409 -7.80 -27.20 -17.10
C ALA A 409 -8.97 -27.15 -16.12
N SER A 410 -9.53 -28.32 -15.79
CA SER A 410 -10.63 -28.44 -14.83
C SER A 410 -10.23 -28.01 -13.41
N PHE A 411 -8.99 -28.31 -12.98
CA PHE A 411 -8.45 -27.87 -11.69
C PHE A 411 -8.26 -26.35 -11.64
N ARG A 412 -7.59 -25.79 -12.67
CA ARG A 412 -7.39 -24.33 -12.81
C ARG A 412 -8.71 -23.57 -12.78
N GLU A 413 -9.74 -24.09 -13.45
CA GLU A 413 -11.09 -23.54 -13.43
C GLU A 413 -11.69 -23.54 -12.01
N ALA A 414 -11.52 -24.62 -11.25
CA ALA A 414 -12.04 -24.70 -9.88
C ALA A 414 -11.38 -23.70 -8.94
N VAL A 415 -10.06 -23.49 -9.05
CA VAL A 415 -9.33 -22.49 -8.25
C VAL A 415 -9.78 -21.07 -8.61
N ALA A 416 -9.76 -20.73 -9.90
CA ALA A 416 -10.14 -19.39 -10.38
C ALA A 416 -11.58 -19.04 -10.00
N ASP A 417 -12.49 -20.00 -10.08
CA ASP A 417 -13.90 -19.84 -9.72
C ASP A 417 -14.09 -19.47 -8.24
N VAL A 418 -13.40 -20.16 -7.32
CA VAL A 418 -13.48 -19.86 -5.88
C VAL A 418 -12.89 -18.49 -5.58
N LEU A 419 -11.70 -18.19 -6.12
CA LEU A 419 -11.00 -16.92 -5.91
C LEU A 419 -11.89 -15.73 -6.30
N LEU A 420 -12.42 -15.76 -7.53
CA LEU A 420 -13.15 -14.62 -8.08
C LEU A 420 -14.57 -14.50 -7.55
N THR A 421 -15.25 -15.62 -7.26
CA THR A 421 -16.58 -15.55 -6.64
C THR A 421 -16.50 -14.83 -5.29
N LYS A 422 -15.55 -15.22 -4.43
CA LYS A 422 -15.40 -14.61 -3.11
C LYS A 422 -14.93 -13.15 -3.19
N ALA A 423 -14.03 -12.82 -4.12
CA ALA A 423 -13.57 -11.45 -4.32
C ALA A 423 -14.69 -10.51 -4.81
N ILE A 424 -15.51 -10.96 -5.76
CA ILE A 424 -16.66 -10.18 -6.27
C ILE A 424 -17.74 -10.04 -5.21
N ASP A 425 -18.01 -11.11 -4.45
CA ASP A 425 -18.96 -11.05 -3.34
C ASP A 425 -18.49 -10.07 -2.25
N ALA A 426 -17.18 -9.98 -1.99
CA ALA A 426 -16.63 -8.98 -1.08
C ALA A 426 -16.82 -7.56 -1.63
N CYS A 427 -16.53 -7.32 -2.91
CA CYS A 427 -16.79 -6.01 -3.55
C CYS A 427 -18.25 -5.57 -3.38
N LYS A 428 -19.20 -6.49 -3.54
CA LYS A 428 -20.64 -6.22 -3.38
C LYS A 428 -21.04 -5.99 -1.92
N GLU A 429 -20.55 -6.81 -1.00
CA GLU A 429 -20.87 -6.71 0.43
C GLU A 429 -20.43 -5.37 1.01
N PHE A 430 -19.23 -4.91 0.62
CA PHE A 430 -18.61 -3.70 1.16
C PHE A 430 -18.85 -2.45 0.29
N ASP A 431 -19.74 -2.52 -0.70
CA ASP A 431 -20.03 -1.44 -1.66
C ASP A 431 -18.75 -0.81 -2.25
N THR A 432 -17.81 -1.67 -2.64
CA THR A 432 -16.48 -1.29 -3.11
C THR A 432 -16.29 -1.87 -4.51
N PRO A 433 -16.68 -1.14 -5.58
CA PRO A 433 -16.68 -1.64 -6.95
C PRO A 433 -15.28 -1.57 -7.59
N ARG A 434 -14.24 -1.93 -6.83
CA ARG A 434 -12.83 -1.90 -7.25
C ARG A 434 -12.10 -3.12 -6.69
N LEU A 435 -11.56 -3.94 -7.59
CA LEU A 435 -10.81 -5.14 -7.27
C LEU A 435 -9.36 -5.01 -7.76
N LEU A 436 -8.41 -5.11 -6.83
CA LEU A 436 -6.98 -5.19 -7.09
C LEU A 436 -6.56 -6.66 -7.00
N LEU A 437 -5.92 -7.20 -8.04
CA LEU A 437 -5.46 -8.58 -8.06
C LEU A 437 -3.93 -8.63 -8.07
N GLY A 438 -3.34 -9.09 -6.96
CA GLY A 438 -1.89 -9.15 -6.76
C GLY A 438 -1.37 -10.57 -6.48
N GLY A 439 -0.05 -10.75 -6.64
CA GLY A 439 0.67 -11.99 -6.36
C GLY A 439 0.88 -12.89 -7.59
N GLY A 440 1.75 -13.89 -7.46
CA GLY A 440 2.17 -14.74 -8.59
C GLY A 440 1.03 -15.48 -9.30
N VAL A 441 -0.04 -15.88 -8.61
CA VAL A 441 -1.20 -16.53 -9.24
C VAL A 441 -2.02 -15.56 -10.09
N ALA A 442 -1.89 -14.24 -9.86
CA ALA A 442 -2.44 -13.23 -10.76
C ALA A 442 -1.82 -13.28 -12.17
N ALA A 443 -0.66 -13.92 -12.37
CA ALA A 443 -0.10 -14.14 -13.69
C ALA A 443 -0.80 -15.26 -14.48
N ASN A 444 -1.63 -16.08 -13.83
CA ASN A 444 -2.34 -17.18 -14.48
C ASN A 444 -3.34 -16.64 -15.53
N ALA A 445 -3.23 -17.13 -16.77
CA ALA A 445 -4.00 -16.61 -17.90
C ALA A 445 -5.52 -16.75 -17.67
N ARG A 446 -5.96 -17.89 -17.12
CA ARG A 446 -7.38 -18.15 -16.89
C ARG A 446 -7.96 -17.34 -15.73
N VAL A 447 -7.18 -17.12 -14.67
CA VAL A 447 -7.58 -16.25 -13.56
C VAL A 447 -7.81 -14.81 -14.08
N ARG A 448 -6.89 -14.29 -14.90
CA ARG A 448 -7.03 -12.96 -15.51
C ARG A 448 -8.25 -12.83 -16.41
N GLU A 449 -8.46 -13.81 -17.28
CA GLU A 449 -9.59 -13.84 -18.20
C GLU A 449 -10.93 -13.82 -17.44
N LEU A 450 -11.09 -14.73 -16.47
CA LEU A 450 -12.29 -14.80 -15.65
C LEU A 450 -12.48 -13.56 -14.78
N ALA A 451 -11.39 -12.96 -14.28
CA ALA A 451 -11.48 -11.71 -13.51
C ALA A 451 -12.06 -10.60 -14.39
N ALA A 452 -11.52 -10.43 -15.60
CA ALA A 452 -12.00 -9.41 -16.53
C ALA A 452 -13.47 -9.63 -16.91
N GLU A 453 -13.85 -10.87 -17.24
CA GLU A 453 -15.24 -11.22 -17.58
C GLU A 453 -16.21 -10.89 -16.44
N ARG A 454 -15.92 -11.38 -15.23
CA ARG A 454 -16.85 -11.29 -14.09
C ARG A 454 -16.90 -9.87 -13.50
N CYS A 455 -15.75 -9.18 -13.42
CA CYS A 455 -15.74 -7.78 -12.99
C CYS A 455 -16.52 -6.88 -13.97
N ALA A 456 -16.36 -7.08 -15.27
CA ALA A 456 -17.11 -6.33 -16.28
C ALA A 456 -18.64 -6.58 -16.16
N ALA A 457 -19.05 -7.82 -15.94
CA ALA A 457 -20.46 -8.17 -15.75
C ALA A 457 -21.10 -7.47 -14.54
N GLU A 458 -20.32 -7.23 -13.50
CA GLU A 458 -20.76 -6.63 -12.22
C GLU A 458 -20.43 -5.13 -12.11
N ARG A 459 -19.84 -4.53 -13.14
CA ARG A 459 -19.35 -3.13 -13.15
C ARG A 459 -18.34 -2.82 -12.04
N ILE A 460 -17.46 -3.78 -11.76
CA ILE A 460 -16.33 -3.63 -10.84
C ILE A 460 -15.11 -3.22 -11.67
N SER A 461 -14.41 -2.15 -11.28
CA SER A 461 -13.11 -1.81 -11.88
C SER A 461 -12.07 -2.85 -11.45
N LEU A 462 -11.28 -3.33 -12.42
CA LEU A 462 -10.31 -4.39 -12.21
C LEU A 462 -8.89 -3.87 -12.49
N HIS A 463 -8.05 -3.96 -11.47
CA HIS A 463 -6.65 -3.58 -11.52
C HIS A 463 -5.79 -4.84 -11.39
N ILE A 464 -4.91 -5.05 -12.36
CA ILE A 464 -3.98 -6.17 -12.37
C ILE A 464 -2.64 -5.66 -12.89
N PRO A 465 -1.53 -5.86 -12.15
CA PRO A 465 -0.22 -5.47 -12.62
C PRO A 465 0.12 -6.09 -13.99
N PRO A 466 1.02 -5.45 -14.77
CA PRO A 466 1.61 -6.05 -15.94
C PRO A 466 2.20 -7.44 -15.60
N LEU A 467 2.10 -8.41 -16.50
CA LEU A 467 2.54 -9.80 -16.24
C LEU A 467 3.96 -9.88 -15.67
N LYS A 468 4.88 -9.06 -16.18
CA LYS A 468 6.29 -8.98 -15.76
C LYS A 468 6.49 -8.50 -14.31
N LEU A 469 5.45 -7.96 -13.67
CA LEU A 469 5.48 -7.40 -12.31
C LEU A 469 4.59 -8.19 -11.32
N CYS A 470 3.96 -9.28 -11.73
CA CYS A 470 3.11 -10.09 -10.84
C CYS A 470 3.88 -11.03 -9.92
N THR A 471 5.04 -11.51 -10.37
CA THR A 471 5.97 -12.29 -9.55
C THR A 471 6.84 -11.36 -8.72
N ASP A 472 7.53 -11.90 -7.73
CA ASP A 472 8.36 -11.13 -6.79
C ASP A 472 9.44 -10.32 -7.53
N ASN A 473 9.52 -9.03 -7.23
CA ASN A 473 10.46 -8.12 -7.88
C ASN A 473 10.71 -6.87 -7.01
N GLY A 474 11.86 -6.21 -7.21
CA GLY A 474 12.20 -5.01 -6.44
C GLY A 474 11.38 -3.78 -6.85
N ALA A 475 10.80 -3.75 -8.05
CA ALA A 475 10.00 -2.63 -8.52
C ALA A 475 8.71 -2.44 -7.72
N MET A 476 8.06 -3.53 -7.30
CA MET A 476 6.84 -3.47 -6.47
C MET A 476 7.14 -2.87 -5.08
N ILE A 477 8.33 -3.14 -4.55
CA ILE A 477 8.83 -2.61 -3.28
C ILE A 477 9.21 -1.14 -3.42
N ALA A 478 9.86 -0.77 -4.53
CA ALA A 478 10.17 0.62 -4.85
C ALA A 478 8.90 1.47 -5.03
N ALA A 479 7.87 0.91 -5.68
CA ALA A 479 6.58 1.56 -5.87
C ALA A 479 5.89 1.84 -4.53
N LEU A 480 5.81 0.84 -3.64
CA LEU A 480 5.26 1.04 -2.29
C LEU A 480 6.07 2.06 -1.49
N GLY A 481 7.41 1.97 -1.55
CA GLY A 481 8.29 2.96 -0.92
C GLY A 481 8.05 4.38 -1.42
N ALA A 482 7.91 4.57 -2.73
CA ALA A 482 7.59 5.86 -3.33
C ALA A 482 6.24 6.39 -2.83
N GLN A 483 5.21 5.54 -2.73
CA GLN A 483 3.92 5.94 -2.16
C GLN A 483 4.04 6.36 -0.70
N LEU A 484 4.78 5.62 0.14
CA LEU A 484 4.99 5.98 1.55
C LEU A 484 5.68 7.35 1.67
N VAL A 485 6.69 7.60 0.85
CA VAL A 485 7.42 8.88 0.80
C VAL A 485 6.50 10.03 0.35
N MET A 486 5.76 9.84 -0.75
CA MET A 486 4.81 10.83 -1.28
C MET A 486 3.68 11.12 -0.29
N SER A 487 3.25 10.09 0.44
CA SER A 487 2.26 10.19 1.51
C SER A 487 2.88 10.69 2.82
N GLY A 488 4.11 11.20 2.84
CA GLY A 488 4.71 11.82 4.02
C GLY A 488 4.80 10.91 5.25
N ARG A 489 4.88 9.59 5.05
CA ARG A 489 5.13 8.62 6.12
C ARG A 489 6.55 8.79 6.65
N GLU A 490 6.67 8.68 7.97
CA GLU A 490 7.97 8.66 8.63
C GLU A 490 8.76 7.43 8.17
N PRO A 491 10.09 7.54 8.00
CA PRO A 491 10.91 6.39 7.66
C PRO A 491 10.92 5.41 8.82
N SER A 492 11.19 4.17 8.49
CA SER A 492 11.50 3.15 9.47
C SER A 492 12.82 3.47 10.19
N THR A 493 12.93 3.10 11.46
CA THR A 493 14.19 3.21 12.20
C THR A 493 15.22 2.21 11.67
N LEU A 494 16.49 2.36 12.04
CA LEU A 494 17.49 1.32 11.78
C LEU A 494 17.30 0.07 12.65
N GLU A 495 16.33 0.05 13.56
CA GLU A 495 16.03 -1.11 14.41
C GLU A 495 15.20 -2.17 13.66
N ILE A 496 14.55 -1.82 12.54
CA ILE A 496 13.65 -2.74 11.83
C ILE A 496 14.21 -4.14 11.62
N GLY A 497 13.45 -5.14 12.06
CA GLY A 497 13.80 -6.54 11.92
C GLY A 497 13.27 -7.16 10.62
N ALA A 498 13.73 -8.38 10.35
CA ALA A 498 13.00 -9.27 9.45
C ALA A 498 11.87 -9.93 10.24
N ASP A 499 10.62 -9.73 9.82
CA ASP A 499 9.44 -10.35 10.41
C ASP A 499 8.81 -11.32 9.42
N SER A 500 9.09 -12.62 9.60
CA SER A 500 8.56 -13.67 8.74
C SER A 500 7.03 -13.76 8.74
N THR A 501 6.39 -13.19 9.76
CA THR A 501 4.95 -13.26 10.02
C THR A 501 4.29 -11.88 9.99
N LEU A 502 4.94 -10.90 9.34
CA LEU A 502 4.46 -9.52 9.31
C LEU A 502 2.97 -9.48 8.88
N PRO A 503 2.08 -8.91 9.72
CA PRO A 503 0.65 -8.88 9.40
C PRO A 503 0.39 -8.17 8.07
N MET A 504 -0.37 -8.82 7.20
CA MET A 504 -0.77 -8.28 5.88
C MET A 504 -1.64 -7.01 5.95
N THR A 505 -2.11 -6.65 7.14
CA THR A 505 -2.88 -5.43 7.40
C THR A 505 -2.01 -4.19 7.56
N THR A 506 -0.68 -4.34 7.59
CA THR A 506 0.29 -3.27 7.80
C THR A 506 1.15 -3.07 6.55
N ALA A 507 1.23 -1.86 6.01
CA ALA A 507 2.04 -1.56 4.82
C ALA A 507 3.53 -1.31 5.12
N GLN A 508 3.86 -0.83 6.32
CA GLN A 508 5.21 -0.45 6.73
C GLN A 508 5.47 -0.83 8.21
N VAL A 509 6.68 -1.30 8.51
CA VAL A 509 7.20 -1.44 9.86
C VAL A 509 7.75 -0.08 10.32
N ASP A 510 7.04 0.61 11.20
CA ASP A 510 7.43 1.91 11.77
C ASP A 510 7.49 1.85 13.31
N GLU A 511 7.94 2.94 13.96
CA GLU A 511 8.02 3.01 15.44
C GLU A 511 6.68 2.67 16.11
N ALA A 512 5.55 3.10 15.52
CA ALA A 512 4.22 2.84 16.06
C ALA A 512 3.86 1.35 16.00
N PHE A 513 4.26 0.65 14.93
CA PHE A 513 4.16 -0.79 14.83
C PHE A 513 5.04 -1.50 15.89
N GLU A 514 6.29 -1.07 16.06
CA GLU A 514 7.24 -1.65 17.03
C GLU A 514 6.74 -1.49 18.48
N GLU A 515 6.21 -0.33 18.85
CA GLU A 515 5.59 -0.10 20.17
C GLU A 515 4.37 -1.01 20.39
N SER A 516 3.53 -1.18 19.36
CA SER A 516 2.35 -2.04 19.44
C SER A 516 2.70 -3.52 19.59
N ALA A 517 3.69 -4.03 18.85
CA ALA A 517 4.16 -5.41 18.91
C ALA A 517 4.77 -5.74 20.28
N THR A 518 5.49 -4.79 20.86
CA THR A 518 6.11 -4.95 22.19
C THR A 518 5.07 -5.00 23.30
N SER A 519 3.94 -4.30 23.16
CA SER A 519 2.84 -4.30 24.14
C SER A 519 2.00 -5.59 24.16
N VAL A 520 1.97 -6.33 23.06
CA VAL A 520 1.25 -7.62 22.94
C VAL A 520 2.10 -8.78 23.45
N ALA A 521 3.42 -8.61 23.51
CA ALA A 521 4.39 -9.61 23.99
C ALA A 521 4.66 -9.55 25.51
N SER A 522 4.07 -8.58 26.23
CA SER A 522 4.11 -8.44 27.71
C SER A 522 2.81 -8.85 28.35
#